data_AF-A0AAE0FA21-F1
#
_entry.id   AF-A0AAE0FA21-F1
#
_cell.length_a   1.000
_cell.length_b   1.000
_cell.length_c   1.000
_cell.angle_alpha   90.00
_cell.angle_beta   90.00
_cell.angle_gamma   90.00
#
_symmetry.space_group_name_H-M   'P 1'
#
loop_
_entity.id
_entity.type
_entity.pdbx_description
1 polymer ?
#
loop_
_entity_poly.entity_id
_entity_poly.type
_entity_poly.pdbx_seq_one_letter_code
_entity_poly.pdbx_strand_id
1 'polypeptide(L)'
;MLAIYKKDPLRLQVSFVAGLDGVMSLLKTTYELEDDRSEILLAFQRVESLRAYGRQLRVDTENRGLLPNVDAALRRALEPEIGLKLVKEFPGHGTFFGHIVEVDKEDPEHFMYKVTYGDGDSETIMDLEEIRPFLSVHGDELCEFAVKGLLGAYTYLEKRLTGECESSYV
;
A
#
# COMPACT_ATOMS: atom_id res chain seq x y z
N MET A 1 -27.48 -12.00 -3.84
CA MET A 1 -26.37 -11.17 -3.35
C MET A 1 -25.49 -12.07 -2.49
N LEU A 2 -24.30 -12.45 -2.97
CA LEU A 2 -23.46 -13.53 -2.39
C LEU A 2 -23.10 -13.24 -0.92
N ALA A 3 -23.25 -14.25 -0.05
CA ALA A 3 -23.04 -14.17 1.40
C ALA A 3 -21.60 -13.74 1.81
N ILE A 4 -20.65 -13.82 0.89
CA ILE A 4 -19.25 -13.39 1.07
C ILE A 4 -19.18 -11.88 1.35
N TYR A 5 -20.05 -11.07 0.72
CA TYR A 5 -20.05 -9.60 0.85
C TYR A 5 -20.50 -9.08 2.22
N LYS A 6 -21.17 -9.91 3.03
CA LYS A 6 -21.70 -9.50 4.34
C LYS A 6 -20.75 -9.79 5.50
N LYS A 7 -19.75 -10.65 5.29
CA LYS A 7 -18.96 -11.21 6.39
C LYS A 7 -17.76 -10.33 6.76
N ASP A 8 -17.21 -9.61 5.78
CA ASP A 8 -16.04 -8.74 5.97
C ASP A 8 -15.97 -7.67 4.87
N PRO A 9 -16.65 -6.52 5.05
CA PRO A 9 -16.70 -5.47 4.04
C PRO A 9 -15.35 -4.79 3.82
N LEU A 10 -14.51 -4.70 4.86
CA LEU A 10 -13.20 -4.07 4.78
C LEU A 10 -12.25 -4.94 3.94
N ARG A 11 -12.22 -6.25 4.17
CA ARG A 11 -11.41 -7.17 3.36
C ARG A 11 -11.81 -7.15 1.89
N LEU A 12 -13.10 -7.05 1.60
CA LEU A 12 -13.59 -6.90 0.22
C LEU A 12 -13.09 -5.59 -0.39
N GLN A 13 -13.24 -4.48 0.32
CA GLN A 13 -12.78 -3.17 -0.12
C GLN A 13 -11.28 -3.19 -0.42
N VAL A 14 -10.48 -3.70 0.52
CA VAL A 14 -9.03 -3.91 0.39
C VAL A 14 -8.70 -4.74 -0.86
N SER A 15 -9.45 -5.81 -1.13
CA SER A 15 -9.25 -6.64 -2.33
C SER A 15 -9.50 -5.86 -3.62
N PHE A 16 -10.53 -5.01 -3.66
CA PHE A 16 -10.82 -4.18 -4.83
C PHE A 16 -9.76 -3.10 -5.05
N VAL A 17 -9.33 -2.41 -3.98
CA VAL A 17 -8.29 -1.37 -4.12
C VAL A 17 -6.91 -1.95 -4.42
N ALA A 18 -6.58 -3.15 -3.90
CA ALA A 18 -5.40 -3.90 -4.31
C ALA A 18 -5.46 -4.28 -5.79
N GLY A 19 -6.65 -4.64 -6.28
CA GLY A 19 -6.91 -4.83 -7.70
C GLY A 19 -6.59 -3.57 -8.50
N LEU A 20 -7.03 -2.39 -8.06
CA LEU A 20 -6.70 -1.12 -8.72
C LEU A 20 -5.19 -0.84 -8.71
N ASP A 21 -4.51 -1.04 -7.58
CA ASP A 21 -3.05 -0.87 -7.47
C ASP A 21 -2.29 -1.72 -8.51
N GLY A 22 -2.66 -3.00 -8.65
CA GLY A 22 -2.03 -3.91 -9.62
C GLY A 22 -2.48 -3.70 -11.07
N VAL A 23 -3.78 -3.53 -11.30
CA VAL A 23 -4.38 -3.44 -12.64
C VAL A 23 -4.01 -2.13 -13.34
N MET A 24 -3.84 -1.02 -12.63
CA MET A 24 -3.45 0.26 -13.26
C MET A 24 -2.08 0.16 -13.93
N SER A 25 -1.12 -0.52 -13.28
CA SER A 25 0.21 -0.78 -13.84
C SER A 25 0.15 -1.64 -15.10
N LEU A 26 -0.72 -2.66 -15.10
CA LEU A 26 -0.95 -3.54 -16.25
C LEU A 26 -1.65 -2.81 -17.40
N LEU A 27 -2.76 -2.13 -17.14
CA LEU A 27 -3.52 -1.37 -18.15
C LEU A 27 -2.66 -0.29 -18.80
N LYS A 28 -1.93 0.50 -18.01
CA LYS A 28 -1.01 1.51 -18.53
C LYS A 28 0.02 0.89 -19.47
N THR A 29 0.59 -0.26 -19.07
CA THR A 29 1.52 -1.00 -19.90
C THR A 29 0.86 -1.49 -21.20
N THR A 30 -0.35 -2.05 -21.14
CA THR A 30 -1.05 -2.55 -22.33
C THR A 30 -1.41 -1.43 -23.31
N TYR A 31 -2.01 -0.34 -22.84
CA TYR A 31 -2.38 0.81 -23.68
C TYR A 31 -1.17 1.43 -24.38
N GLU A 32 -0.07 1.62 -23.64
CA GLU A 32 1.15 2.21 -24.20
C GLU A 32 1.87 1.29 -25.20
N LEU A 33 1.64 -0.04 -25.12
CA LEU A 33 2.14 -1.00 -26.11
C LEU A 33 1.29 -1.06 -27.39
N GLU A 34 0.01 -0.71 -27.30
CA GLU A 34 -0.93 -0.73 -28.44
C GLU A 34 -0.84 0.52 -29.32
N ASP A 35 -0.51 1.68 -28.74
CA ASP A 35 -0.60 2.98 -29.42
C ASP A 35 0.71 3.40 -30.14
N ASP A 36 1.88 3.01 -29.63
CA ASP A 36 3.17 3.40 -30.20
C ASP A 36 3.84 2.24 -30.96
N ARG A 37 4.06 2.45 -32.27
CA ARG A 37 4.83 1.57 -33.19
C ARG A 37 6.34 1.53 -32.87
N SER A 38 6.70 1.51 -31.59
CA SER A 38 8.06 1.60 -31.11
C SER A 38 8.54 0.22 -30.66
N GLU A 39 9.19 -0.43 -31.61
CA GLU A 39 9.59 -1.83 -31.62
C GLU A 39 10.60 -2.13 -30.49
N ILE A 40 10.21 -3.03 -29.58
CA ILE A 40 11.06 -3.78 -28.64
C ILE A 40 11.64 -3.00 -27.43
N LEU A 41 12.26 -1.82 -27.60
CA LEU A 41 12.92 -1.12 -26.47
C LEU A 41 11.91 -0.58 -25.45
N LEU A 42 10.80 0.00 -25.93
CA LEU A 42 9.69 0.43 -25.09
C LEU A 42 9.04 -0.77 -24.40
N ALA A 43 8.85 -1.88 -25.11
CA ALA A 43 8.32 -3.10 -24.52
C ALA A 43 9.20 -3.67 -23.40
N PHE A 44 10.52 -3.72 -23.61
CA PHE A 44 11.46 -4.13 -22.57
C PHE A 44 11.39 -3.23 -21.33
N GLN A 45 11.44 -1.91 -21.50
CA GLN A 45 11.37 -0.96 -20.38
C GLN A 45 10.08 -1.11 -19.57
N ARG A 46 8.96 -1.41 -20.22
CA ARG A 46 7.67 -1.62 -19.56
C ARG A 46 7.59 -2.94 -18.82
N VAL A 47 8.09 -4.02 -19.43
CA VAL A 47 8.25 -5.31 -18.75
C VAL A 47 9.12 -5.14 -17.50
N GLU A 48 10.24 -4.44 -17.60
CA GLU A 48 11.10 -4.15 -16.44
C GLU A 48 10.40 -3.28 -15.40
N SER A 49 9.53 -2.35 -15.79
CA SER A 49 8.73 -1.55 -14.87
C SER A 49 7.73 -2.42 -14.09
N LEU A 50 7.07 -3.37 -14.76
CA LEU A 50 6.17 -4.34 -14.11
C LEU A 50 6.93 -5.27 -13.16
N ARG A 51 8.12 -5.73 -13.56
CA ARG A 51 9.00 -6.54 -12.69
C ARG A 51 9.48 -5.74 -11.48
N ALA A 52 9.88 -4.49 -11.67
CA ALA A 52 10.30 -3.60 -10.60
C ALA A 52 9.17 -3.37 -9.59
N TYR A 53 7.94 -3.13 -10.07
CA TYR A 53 6.78 -3.03 -9.20
C TYR A 53 6.53 -4.33 -8.42
N GLY A 54 6.57 -5.49 -9.08
CA GLY A 54 6.47 -6.80 -8.41
C GLY A 54 7.54 -7.04 -7.33
N ARG A 55 8.75 -6.51 -7.51
CA ARG A 55 9.81 -6.52 -6.48
C ARG A 55 9.47 -5.60 -5.31
N GLN A 56 8.99 -4.38 -5.58
CA GLN A 56 8.57 -3.40 -4.54
C GLN A 56 7.43 -3.90 -3.65
N LEU A 57 6.59 -4.79 -4.18
CA LEU A 57 5.52 -5.45 -3.41
C LEU A 57 6.04 -6.48 -2.40
N ARG A 58 7.29 -6.93 -2.50
CA ARG A 58 7.84 -7.85 -1.50
C ARG A 58 7.91 -7.16 -0.15
N VAL A 59 7.76 -7.95 0.92
CA VAL A 59 7.93 -7.48 2.29
C VAL A 59 9.27 -8.04 2.77
N ASP A 60 10.33 -7.25 2.59
CA ASP A 60 11.70 -7.58 3.01
C ASP A 60 12.42 -6.32 3.51
N THR A 61 13.74 -6.40 3.74
CA THR A 61 14.53 -5.26 4.24
C THR A 61 14.60 -4.09 3.26
N GLU A 62 14.43 -4.34 1.97
CA GLU A 62 14.54 -3.33 0.90
C GLU A 62 13.16 -2.89 0.37
N ASN A 63 12.16 -3.77 0.46
CA ASN A 63 10.82 -3.59 -0.09
C ASN A 63 9.78 -3.57 1.03
N ARG A 64 8.90 -2.56 0.99
CA ARG A 64 7.93 -2.31 2.08
C ARG A 64 6.52 -2.82 1.79
N GLY A 65 6.31 -3.54 0.68
CA GLY A 65 4.97 -3.95 0.25
C GLY A 65 4.05 -2.74 -0.01
N LEU A 66 4.55 -1.73 -0.74
CA LEU A 66 3.83 -0.47 -0.93
C LEU A 66 2.60 -0.65 -1.82
N LEU A 67 1.42 -0.44 -1.24
CA LEU A 67 0.14 -0.46 -1.93
C LEU A 67 -0.64 0.82 -1.57
N PRO A 68 -0.42 1.94 -2.29
CA PRO A 68 -0.94 3.24 -1.86
C PRO A 68 -2.46 3.29 -1.68
N ASN A 69 -3.23 2.60 -2.53
CA ASN A 69 -4.69 2.59 -2.38
C ASN A 69 -5.15 1.65 -1.26
N VAL A 70 -4.46 0.53 -1.04
CA VAL A 70 -4.69 -0.33 0.14
C VAL A 70 -4.36 0.43 1.42
N ASP A 71 -3.20 1.09 1.48
CA ASP A 71 -2.76 1.86 2.64
C ASP A 71 -3.78 2.95 2.98
N ALA A 72 -4.27 3.68 1.97
CA ALA A 72 -5.29 4.69 2.14
C ALA A 72 -6.63 4.11 2.64
N ALA A 73 -7.03 2.93 2.15
CA ALA A 73 -8.25 2.26 2.61
C ALA A 73 -8.14 1.79 4.06
N LEU A 74 -6.99 1.22 4.45
CA LEU A 74 -6.73 0.77 5.81
C LEU A 74 -6.67 1.96 6.77
N ARG A 75 -5.95 3.03 6.43
CA ARG A 75 -5.89 4.26 7.24
C ARG A 75 -7.27 4.87 7.50
N ARG A 76 -8.20 4.78 6.52
CA ARG A 76 -9.58 5.27 6.69
C ARG A 76 -10.40 4.39 7.63
N ALA A 77 -10.15 3.09 7.66
CA ALA A 77 -10.84 2.15 8.52
C ALA A 77 -10.24 2.08 9.94
N LEU A 78 -9.02 2.58 10.11
CA LEU A 78 -8.32 2.56 11.38
C LEU A 78 -8.81 3.68 12.30
N GLU A 79 -9.13 3.32 13.53
CA GLU A 79 -9.37 4.27 14.61
C GLU A 79 -8.03 4.53 15.34
N PRO A 80 -7.53 5.78 15.40
CA PRO A 80 -6.25 6.05 16.03
C PRO A 80 -6.34 5.93 17.56
N GLU A 81 -5.46 5.12 18.14
CA GLU A 81 -5.38 4.89 19.59
C GLU A 81 -3.99 5.19 20.13
N ILE A 82 -3.88 5.36 21.46
CA ILE A 82 -2.60 5.56 22.13
C ILE A 82 -1.66 4.39 21.83
N GLY A 83 -0.41 4.70 21.48
CA GLY A 83 0.64 3.75 21.11
C GLY A 83 0.66 3.39 19.63
N LEU A 84 -0.35 3.79 18.85
CA LEU A 84 -0.38 3.55 17.41
C LEU A 84 0.78 4.29 16.73
N LYS A 85 1.50 3.57 15.86
CA LYS A 85 2.68 4.08 15.16
C LYS A 85 2.29 4.92 13.96
N LEU A 86 3.13 5.91 13.68
CA LEU A 86 3.03 6.74 12.49
C LEU A 86 4.41 7.03 11.90
N VAL A 87 4.39 7.40 10.63
CA VAL A 87 5.57 7.76 9.84
C VAL A 87 5.25 9.04 9.11
N LYS A 88 6.03 10.09 9.35
CA LYS A 88 5.87 11.40 8.72
C LYS A 88 7.17 11.83 8.05
N GLU A 89 7.07 12.28 6.81
CA GLU A 89 8.20 12.88 6.10
C GLU A 89 8.13 14.40 6.24
N PHE A 90 9.18 14.98 6.79
CA PHE A 90 9.32 16.42 6.93
C PHE A 90 10.26 16.93 5.83
N PRO A 91 9.77 17.82 4.95
CA PRO A 91 10.57 18.37 3.86
C PRO A 91 11.88 18.99 4.39
N GLY A 92 13.02 18.51 3.88
CA GLY A 92 14.34 18.98 4.29
C GLY A 92 14.91 18.37 5.58
N HIS A 93 14.13 17.56 6.31
CA HIS A 93 14.53 16.94 7.58
C HIS A 93 14.50 15.40 7.55
N GLY A 94 13.77 14.81 6.60
CA GLY A 94 13.73 13.36 6.38
C GLY A 94 12.50 12.68 6.98
N THR A 95 12.56 11.37 7.15
CA THR A 95 11.46 10.55 7.68
C THR A 95 11.59 10.33 9.18
N PHE A 96 10.52 10.62 9.91
CA PHE A 96 10.44 10.48 11.36
C PHE A 96 9.40 9.43 11.73
N PHE A 97 9.76 8.62 12.72
CA PHE A 97 8.90 7.60 13.29
C PHE A 97 8.38 8.09 14.63
N GLY A 98 7.06 8.01 14.80
CA GLY A 98 6.39 8.46 16.01
C GLY A 98 5.29 7.51 16.45
N HIS A 99 4.64 7.89 17.53
CA HIS A 99 3.46 7.22 18.04
C HIS A 99 2.52 8.21 18.73
N ILE A 100 1.24 7.85 18.80
CA ILE A 100 0.24 8.62 19.54
C ILE A 100 0.49 8.42 21.04
N VAL A 101 0.58 9.50 21.79
CA VAL A 101 0.77 9.48 23.25
C VAL A 101 -0.48 9.89 24.01
N GLU A 102 -1.38 10.62 23.37
CA GLU A 102 -2.61 11.13 23.98
C GLU A 102 -3.70 11.29 22.92
N VAL A 103 -4.95 11.04 23.32
CA VAL A 103 -6.14 11.30 22.51
C VAL A 103 -7.09 12.12 23.37
N ASP A 104 -7.21 13.41 23.03
CA ASP A 104 -8.17 14.30 23.62
C ASP A 104 -9.53 14.10 22.94
N LYS A 105 -10.53 13.78 23.76
CA LYS A 105 -11.91 13.50 23.34
C LYS A 105 -12.91 14.50 23.93
N GLU A 106 -12.44 15.66 24.41
CA GLU A 106 -13.29 16.71 24.98
C GLU A 106 -14.35 17.21 23.98
N ASP A 107 -14.00 17.31 22.69
CA ASP A 107 -14.95 17.53 21.61
C ASP A 107 -15.25 16.22 20.85
N PRO A 108 -16.48 15.65 20.98
CA PRO A 108 -16.90 14.45 20.24
C PRO A 108 -16.85 14.59 18.72
N GLU A 109 -16.88 15.81 18.19
CA GLU A 109 -16.81 16.08 16.75
C GLU A 109 -15.36 16.29 16.28
N HIS A 110 -14.43 16.64 17.18
CA HIS A 110 -13.05 16.97 16.87
C HIS A 110 -12.08 16.38 17.89
N PHE A 111 -11.83 15.07 17.78
CA PHE A 111 -10.78 14.43 18.58
C PHE A 111 -9.40 14.97 18.18
N MET A 112 -8.60 15.32 19.17
CA MET A 112 -7.24 15.83 18.98
C MET A 112 -6.23 14.78 19.42
N TYR A 113 -5.19 14.60 18.61
CA TYR A 113 -4.17 13.58 18.81
C TYR A 113 -2.84 14.26 19.11
N LYS A 114 -2.19 13.78 20.16
CA LYS A 114 -0.81 14.16 20.48
C LYS A 114 0.14 13.07 20.05
N VAL A 115 1.18 13.47 19.33
CA VAL A 115 2.19 12.60 18.76
C VAL A 115 3.54 12.93 19.36
N THR A 116 4.35 11.91 19.61
CA THR A 116 5.77 12.06 19.94
C THR A 116 6.62 11.28 18.95
N TYR A 117 7.69 11.91 18.47
CA TYR A 117 8.65 11.33 17.55
C TYR A 117 9.89 10.82 18.29
N GLY A 118 10.67 9.97 17.61
CA GLY A 118 11.87 9.34 18.20
C GLY A 118 12.99 10.30 18.59
N ASP A 119 12.98 11.54 18.11
CA ASP A 119 13.90 12.61 18.46
C ASP A 119 13.51 13.38 19.74
N GLY A 120 12.33 13.07 20.30
CA GLY A 120 11.79 13.73 21.49
C GLY A 120 10.88 14.92 21.18
N ASP A 121 10.69 15.28 19.92
CA ASP A 121 9.75 16.32 19.53
C ASP A 121 8.30 15.79 19.56
N SER A 122 7.36 16.72 19.77
CA SER A 122 5.94 16.37 19.85
C SER A 122 5.05 17.38 19.12
N GLU A 123 4.01 16.86 18.46
CA GLU A 123 2.92 17.65 17.90
C GLU A 123 1.67 17.41 18.76
N THR A 124 1.08 18.48 19.30
CA THR A 124 -0.04 18.39 20.27
C THR A 124 -1.41 18.65 19.64
N ILE A 125 -1.45 19.09 18.38
CA ILE A 125 -2.66 19.52 17.70
C ILE A 125 -2.66 18.87 16.33
N MET A 126 -3.19 17.66 16.26
CA MET A 126 -3.54 17.01 15.00
C MET A 126 -4.96 16.49 15.11
N ASP A 127 -5.83 16.83 14.17
CA ASP A 127 -7.15 16.18 14.09
C ASP A 127 -7.06 14.80 13.40
N LEU A 128 -8.21 14.13 13.27
CA LEU A 128 -8.28 12.82 12.61
C LEU A 128 -7.87 12.87 11.14
N GLU A 129 -8.21 13.93 10.41
CA GLU A 129 -7.87 14.07 8.99
C GLU A 129 -6.37 14.35 8.80
N GLU A 130 -5.76 15.09 9.72
CA GLU A 130 -4.34 15.43 9.72
C GLU A 130 -3.46 14.23 10.10
N ILE A 131 -3.86 13.41 11.08
CA ILE A 131 -3.02 12.28 11.52
C ILE A 131 -3.13 11.07 10.59
N ARG A 132 -4.30 10.87 9.95
CA ARG A 132 -4.63 9.67 9.16
C ARG A 132 -3.62 9.34 8.06
N PRO A 133 -3.10 10.29 7.26
CA PRO A 133 -2.09 10.02 6.23
C PRO A 133 -0.80 9.40 6.76
N PHE A 134 -0.46 9.68 8.02
CA PHE A 134 0.80 9.27 8.63
C PHE A 134 0.71 7.94 9.38
N LEU A 135 -0.50 7.43 9.63
CA LEU A 135 -0.68 6.17 10.36
C LEU A 135 -0.01 5.01 9.63
N SER A 136 0.78 4.26 10.40
CA SER A 136 1.47 3.07 9.89
C SER A 136 0.50 1.91 9.83
N VAL A 137 0.20 1.46 8.61
CA VAL A 137 -0.60 0.27 8.32
C VAL A 137 0.26 -0.91 7.81
N HIS A 138 1.59 -0.74 7.80
CA HIS A 138 2.52 -1.81 7.48
C HIS A 138 2.49 -2.91 8.55
N GLY A 139 2.34 -4.16 8.11
CA GLY A 139 2.19 -5.33 8.99
C GLY A 139 0.74 -5.62 9.40
N ASP A 140 -0.23 -4.87 8.86
CA ASP A 140 -1.65 -5.21 9.01
C ASP A 140 -1.98 -6.51 8.23
N GLU A 141 -2.75 -7.41 8.83
CA GLU A 141 -3.09 -8.71 8.23
C GLU A 141 -3.81 -8.58 6.88
N LEU A 142 -4.59 -7.52 6.68
CA LEU A 142 -5.28 -7.25 5.41
C LEU A 142 -4.33 -6.69 4.36
N CYS A 143 -3.34 -5.88 4.77
CA CYS A 143 -2.26 -5.45 3.89
C CYS A 143 -1.43 -6.66 3.42
N GLU A 144 -1.03 -7.54 4.34
CA GLU A 144 -0.31 -8.77 4.01
C GLU A 144 -1.13 -9.69 3.08
N PHE A 145 -2.44 -9.79 3.32
CA PHE A 145 -3.36 -10.53 2.46
C PHE A 145 -3.39 -9.95 1.03
N ALA A 146 -3.49 -8.63 0.89
CA ALA A 146 -3.49 -7.94 -0.40
C ALA A 146 -2.16 -8.13 -1.14
N VAL A 147 -1.04 -7.91 -0.44
CA VAL A 147 0.32 -8.09 -0.98
C VAL A 147 0.51 -9.53 -1.46
N LYS A 148 0.14 -10.54 -0.65
CA LYS A 148 0.27 -11.95 -1.02
C LYS A 148 -0.55 -12.30 -2.27
N GLY A 149 -1.75 -11.75 -2.39
CA GLY A 149 -2.61 -11.94 -3.56
C GLY A 149 -1.96 -11.41 -4.85
N LEU A 150 -1.42 -10.20 -4.81
CA LEU A 150 -0.75 -9.58 -5.96
C LEU A 150 0.60 -10.24 -6.27
N LEU A 151 1.40 -10.53 -5.24
CA LEU A 151 2.74 -11.09 -5.37
C LEU A 151 2.71 -12.44 -6.10
N GLY A 152 1.66 -13.25 -5.91
CA GLY A 152 1.46 -14.48 -6.68
C GLY A 152 1.40 -14.25 -8.19
N ALA A 153 0.65 -13.23 -8.63
CA ALA A 153 0.54 -12.87 -10.04
C ALA A 153 1.87 -12.33 -10.61
N TYR A 154 2.56 -11.45 -9.88
CA TYR A 154 3.87 -10.93 -10.30
C TYR A 154 4.96 -12.00 -10.30
N THR A 155 4.93 -12.94 -9.35
CA THR A 155 5.86 -14.08 -9.35
C THR A 155 5.63 -14.99 -10.56
N TYR A 156 4.36 -15.21 -10.93
CA TYR A 156 4.04 -15.95 -12.16
C TYR A 156 4.57 -15.24 -13.41
N LEU A 157 4.36 -13.92 -13.52
CA LEU A 157 4.88 -13.11 -14.62
C LEU A 157 6.41 -13.18 -14.70
N GLU A 158 7.10 -12.99 -13.57
CA GLU A 158 8.56 -13.09 -13.46
C GLU A 158 9.06 -14.43 -13.97
N LYS A 159 8.53 -15.54 -13.43
CA LYS A 159 8.92 -16.90 -13.83
C LYS A 159 8.66 -17.16 -15.31
N ARG A 160 7.59 -16.60 -15.88
CA ARG A 160 7.28 -16.74 -17.30
C ARG A 160 8.29 -16.02 -18.18
N LEU A 161 8.76 -14.84 -17.75
CA LEU A 161 9.74 -14.03 -18.46
C LEU A 161 11.17 -14.60 -18.35
N THR A 162 11.52 -15.22 -17.23
CA THR A 162 12.84 -15.84 -17.01
C THR A 162 12.94 -17.28 -17.53
N GLY A 163 11.83 -17.87 -18.00
CA GLY A 163 11.79 -19.26 -18.46
C GLY A 163 11.77 -20.29 -17.33
N GLU A 164 11.49 -19.87 -16.09
CA GLU A 164 11.40 -20.72 -14.90
C GLU A 164 9.99 -21.26 -14.62
N CYS A 165 9.01 -20.93 -15.47
CA CYS A 165 7.65 -21.46 -15.36
C CYS A 165 7.54 -22.80 -16.09
N GLU A 166 7.09 -23.85 -15.39
CA GLU A 166 6.60 -25.06 -16.06
C GLU A 166 5.45 -24.68 -17.00
N SER A 167 5.45 -25.26 -18.20
CA SER A 167 4.41 -25.04 -19.20
C SER A 167 3.03 -25.32 -18.60
N SER A 168 2.12 -24.35 -18.65
CA SER A 168 0.70 -24.56 -18.29
C SER A 168 -0.07 -25.41 -19.31
N TYR A 169 0.57 -25.75 -20.44
CA TYR A 169 0.06 -26.69 -21.44
C TYR A 169 0.97 -27.92 -21.48
N VAL A 170 0.54 -28.98 -20.79
CA VAL A 170 0.87 -30.37 -21.12
C VAL A 170 -0.46 -31.08 -21.36
#